data_AF-A0A8B6E9A4-F1
#
_entry.id   AF-A0A8B6E9A4-F1
#
_cell.length_a   1.000
_cell.length_b   1.000
_cell.length_c   1.000
_cell.angle_alpha   90.00
_cell.angle_beta   90.00
_cell.angle_gamma   90.00
#
_symmetry.space_group_name_H-M   'P 1'
#
loop_
_entity.id
_entity.type
_entity.pdbx_description
1 polymer ?
#
loop_
_entity_poly.entity_id
_entity_poly.type
_entity_poly.pdbx_seq_one_letter_code
_entity_poly.pdbx_strand_id
1 'polypeptide(L)'
;MSSTKIWWNLAYHITNLKSRDMNIPPNNLNSSIIEDNKQKTEAFNDYFASQSNIDDSNKLLPMDDIPPDRRLSSIVFETNEVKDILQTLNVNKASGPDAISGRILKPVADIIAKPLRAIFNLSLEQNCSRPYES
;
A
#
# COMPACT_ATOMS: atom_id res chain seq x y z
N MET A 1 10.76 26.30 6.89
CA MET A 1 10.25 25.01 6.36
C MET A 1 10.00 25.13 4.86
N SER A 2 10.97 24.79 3.99
CA SER A 2 10.74 24.50 2.55
C SER A 2 12.06 24.04 1.89
N SER A 3 12.63 22.92 2.35
CA SER A 3 13.90 22.39 1.79
C SER A 3 13.67 21.33 0.71
N THR A 4 12.54 20.62 0.75
CA THR A 4 12.30 19.47 -0.13
C THR A 4 12.12 19.89 -1.60
N LYS A 5 11.36 20.97 -1.87
CA LYS A 5 11.11 21.44 -3.24
C LYS A 5 12.36 22.00 -3.92
N ILE A 6 13.23 22.67 -3.15
CA ILE A 6 14.50 23.23 -3.63
C ILE A 6 15.46 22.10 -3.97
N TRP A 7 15.57 21.13 -3.06
CA TRP A 7 16.43 19.96 -3.28
C TRP A 7 16.00 19.17 -4.52
N TRP A 8 14.71 18.87 -4.69
CA TRP A 8 14.22 18.19 -5.89
C TRP A 8 14.47 18.99 -7.17
N ASN A 9 14.27 20.32 -7.16
CA ASN A 9 14.58 21.17 -8.31
C ASN A 9 16.05 21.13 -8.71
N LEU A 10 16.96 21.20 -7.73
CA LEU A 10 18.40 21.12 -7.96
C LEU A 10 18.81 19.74 -8.44
N ALA A 11 18.30 18.67 -7.81
CA ALA A 11 18.52 17.29 -8.23
C ALA A 11 18.09 17.10 -9.69
N TYR A 12 16.87 17.53 -10.06
CA TYR A 12 16.36 17.45 -11.44
C TYR A 12 17.26 18.17 -12.46
N HIS A 13 17.87 19.29 -12.08
CA HIS A 13 18.73 20.07 -12.95
C HIS A 13 20.09 19.39 -13.17
N ILE A 14 20.63 18.75 -12.13
CA ILE A 14 21.96 18.12 -12.16
C ILE A 14 21.92 16.73 -12.80
N THR A 15 20.86 15.96 -12.54
CA THR A 15 20.78 14.53 -12.88
C THR A 15 19.98 14.24 -14.14
N ASN A 16 19.46 15.29 -14.81
CA ASN A 16 18.56 15.18 -15.95
C ASN A 16 17.33 14.26 -15.70
N LEU A 17 16.96 14.03 -14.43
CA LEU A 17 15.81 13.19 -14.02
C LEU A 17 14.45 13.70 -14.49
N LYS A 18 14.37 14.92 -15.06
CA LYS A 18 13.18 15.43 -15.76
C LYS A 18 13.05 14.91 -17.19
N SER A 19 14.11 14.33 -17.74
CA SER A 19 14.09 13.69 -19.06
C SER A 19 13.28 12.40 -18.97
N ARG A 20 12.39 12.16 -19.94
CA ARG A 20 11.48 10.99 -19.96
C ARG A 20 12.21 9.65 -20.11
N ASP A 21 13.51 9.65 -20.37
CA ASP A 21 14.37 8.47 -20.33
C ASP A 21 14.76 8.14 -18.88
N MET A 22 13.78 7.73 -18.08
CA MET A 22 14.03 7.04 -16.82
C MET A 22 14.37 5.57 -17.10
N ASN A 23 15.47 5.33 -17.82
CA ASN A 23 16.05 4.01 -17.83
C ASN A 23 16.62 3.76 -16.43
N ILE A 24 15.95 2.89 -15.67
CA ILE A 24 16.49 2.36 -14.42
C ILE A 24 17.92 1.89 -14.76
N PRO A 25 18.96 2.33 -14.03
CA PRO A 25 20.32 1.93 -14.33
C PRO A 25 20.38 0.40 -14.38
N PRO A 26 21.13 -0.17 -15.33
CA PRO A 26 21.18 -1.62 -15.52
C PRO A 26 21.56 -2.29 -14.20
N ASN A 27 20.67 -3.17 -13.72
CA ASN A 27 20.95 -3.96 -12.53
C ASN A 27 21.84 -5.12 -12.96
N ASN A 28 23.04 -5.21 -12.39
CA ASN A 28 23.94 -6.33 -12.68
C ASN A 28 23.50 -7.53 -11.83
N LEU A 29 22.48 -8.23 -12.31
CA LEU A 29 22.09 -9.52 -11.75
C LEU A 29 22.89 -10.59 -12.51
N ASN A 30 23.84 -11.23 -11.83
CA ASN A 30 24.55 -12.40 -12.35
C ASN A 30 25.22 -12.20 -13.73
N SER A 31 25.90 -11.07 -13.95
CA SER A 31 26.69 -10.76 -15.16
C SER A 31 25.91 -10.57 -16.48
N SER A 32 24.58 -10.49 -16.44
CA SER A 32 23.76 -10.06 -17.58
C SER A 32 23.14 -8.68 -17.33
N ILE A 33 23.18 -7.83 -18.36
CA ILE A 33 22.59 -6.49 -18.30
C ILE A 33 21.09 -6.66 -18.57
N ILE A 34 20.28 -6.48 -17.54
CA ILE A 34 18.82 -6.44 -17.68
C ILE A 34 18.45 -5.01 -18.09
N GLU A 35 18.00 -4.83 -19.33
CA GLU A 35 17.57 -3.51 -19.84
C GLU A 35 16.06 -3.30 -19.71
N ASP A 36 15.27 -4.38 -19.81
CA ASP A 36 13.81 -4.33 -19.75
C ASP A 36 13.25 -4.06 -18.34
N ASN A 37 12.27 -3.16 -18.25
CA ASN A 37 11.68 -2.74 -16.98
C ASN A 37 10.86 -3.86 -16.32
N LYS A 38 10.23 -4.73 -17.09
CA LYS A 38 9.48 -5.87 -16.54
C LYS A 38 10.45 -6.85 -15.88
N GLN A 39 11.52 -7.24 -16.57
CA GLN A 39 12.56 -8.12 -16.01
C GLN A 39 13.23 -7.55 -14.75
N LYS A 40 13.47 -6.23 -14.70
CA LYS A 40 13.98 -5.57 -13.48
C LYS A 40 13.02 -5.67 -12.30
N THR A 41 11.72 -5.51 -12.58
CA THR A 41 10.67 -5.58 -11.56
C THR A 41 10.55 -7.00 -11.00
N GLU A 42 10.59 -7.99 -11.87
CA GLU A 42 10.58 -9.42 -11.49
C GLU A 42 11.81 -9.76 -10.62
N ALA A 43 13.02 -9.38 -11.07
CA ALA A 43 14.24 -9.60 -10.30
C ALA A 43 14.21 -8.94 -8.90
N PHE A 44 13.66 -7.72 -8.79
CA PHE A 44 13.52 -7.04 -7.51
C PHE A 44 12.50 -7.74 -6.61
N ASN A 45 11.36 -8.16 -7.17
CA ASN A 45 10.35 -8.90 -6.45
C ASN A 45 10.88 -10.24 -5.93
N ASP A 46 11.61 -10.98 -6.77
CA ASP A 46 12.21 -12.26 -6.39
C ASP A 46 13.26 -12.09 -5.29
N TYR A 47 14.10 -11.05 -5.40
CA TYR A 47 15.05 -10.71 -4.35
C TYR A 47 14.32 -10.38 -3.04
N PHE A 48 13.32 -9.50 -3.08
CA PHE A 48 12.56 -9.12 -1.89
C PHE A 48 11.85 -10.33 -1.25
N ALA A 49 11.24 -11.19 -2.07
CA ALA A 49 10.61 -12.42 -1.61
C ALA A 49 11.62 -13.38 -0.95
N SER A 50 12.82 -13.53 -1.53
CA SER A 50 13.87 -14.38 -0.97
C SER A 50 14.33 -13.92 0.43
N GLN A 51 14.39 -12.60 0.65
CA GLN A 51 14.77 -12.01 1.92
C GLN A 51 13.63 -11.95 2.93
N SER A 52 12.38 -12.15 2.48
CA SER A 52 11.18 -12.15 3.33
C SER A 52 10.89 -13.51 3.97
N ASN A 53 11.75 -14.51 3.75
CA ASN A 53 11.69 -15.80 4.44
C ASN A 53 12.30 -15.67 5.83
N ILE A 54 11.47 -15.28 6.80
CA ILE A 54 11.83 -15.35 8.21
C ILE A 54 11.61 -16.80 8.67
N ASP A 55 12.67 -17.50 9.07
CA ASP A 55 12.56 -18.80 9.72
C ASP A 55 12.05 -18.61 11.16
N ASP A 56 10.76 -18.87 11.35
CA ASP A 56 10.10 -18.80 12.66
C ASP A 56 10.01 -20.19 13.33
N SER A 57 10.64 -21.23 12.76
CA SER A 57 10.50 -22.62 13.21
C SER A 57 11.03 -22.88 14.63
N ASN A 58 11.95 -22.04 15.12
CA ASN A 58 12.59 -22.18 16.45
C ASN A 58 12.33 -20.98 17.38
N LYS A 59 11.40 -20.09 17.04
CA LYS A 59 11.04 -18.99 17.93
C LYS A 59 9.91 -19.42 18.85
N LEU A 60 10.24 -19.60 20.12
CA LEU A 60 9.23 -19.59 21.17
C LEU A 60 8.69 -18.17 21.26
N LEU A 61 7.41 -18.00 20.93
CA LEU A 61 6.71 -16.77 21.26
C LEU A 61 6.85 -16.54 22.77
N PRO A 62 7.13 -15.30 23.24
CA PRO A 62 7.03 -14.99 24.65
C PRO A 62 5.69 -15.52 25.16
N MET A 63 5.72 -16.32 26.21
CA MET A 63 4.51 -16.81 26.85
C MET A 63 3.92 -15.60 27.58
N ASP A 64 3.10 -14.82 26.88
CA ASP A 64 2.41 -13.69 27.46
C ASP A 64 1.40 -14.24 28.47
N ASP A 65 1.71 -14.07 29.76
CA ASP A 65 0.77 -14.31 30.86
C ASP A 65 -0.40 -13.33 30.68
N ILE A 66 -1.48 -13.86 30.08
CA ILE A 66 -2.74 -13.16 29.79
C ILE A 66 -2.51 -12.04 28.76
N PRO A 67 -2.88 -12.24 27.47
CA PRO A 67 -2.82 -11.16 26.50
C PRO A 67 -3.66 -10.00 27.06
N PRO A 68 -3.10 -8.77 27.15
CA PRO A 68 -3.90 -7.64 27.58
C PRO A 68 -5.10 -7.55 26.64
N ASP A 69 -6.29 -7.24 27.16
CA ASP A 69 -7.50 -7.05 26.35
C ASP A 69 -7.37 -5.77 25.51
N ARG A 70 -6.44 -5.80 24.56
CA ARG A 70 -6.19 -4.78 23.54
C ARG A 70 -6.97 -5.16 22.29
N ARG A 71 -8.18 -5.70 22.46
CA ARG A 71 -9.12 -5.80 21.35
C ARG A 71 -9.50 -4.38 20.98
N LEU A 72 -9.53 -4.11 19.68
CA LEU A 72 -10.20 -2.91 19.19
C LEU A 72 -11.63 -2.94 19.75
N SER A 73 -11.99 -1.94 20.54
CA SER A 73 -13.39 -1.71 20.92
C SER A 73 -14.24 -1.56 19.66
N SER A 74 -15.55 -1.81 19.74
CA SER A 74 -16.46 -1.68 18.59
C SER A 74 -16.26 -0.35 17.86
N ILE A 75 -15.69 -0.41 16.65
CA ILE A 75 -15.62 0.71 15.72
C ILE A 75 -16.81 0.56 14.78
N VAL A 76 -17.65 1.59 14.72
CA VAL A 76 -18.81 1.63 13.84
C VAL A 76 -18.65 2.84 12.94
N PHE A 77 -18.70 2.61 11.63
CA PHE A 77 -18.69 3.68 10.64
C PHE A 77 -20.11 4.17 10.36
N GLU A 78 -20.27 5.49 10.31
CA GLU A 78 -21.49 6.13 9.84
C GLU A 78 -21.41 6.43 8.33
N THR A 79 -22.58 6.52 7.68
CA THR A 79 -22.65 6.83 6.24
C THR A 79 -22.04 8.20 5.92
N ASN A 80 -22.26 9.19 6.79
CA ASN A 80 -21.75 10.55 6.59
C ASN A 80 -20.23 10.60 6.70
N GLU A 81 -19.65 9.88 7.67
CA GLU A 81 -18.18 9.79 7.79
C GLU A 81 -17.55 9.20 6.54
N VAL A 82 -18.11 8.09 6.02
CA VAL A 82 -17.63 7.47 4.79
C VAL A 82 -17.75 8.43 3.61
N LYS A 83 -18.88 9.14 3.50
CA LYS A 83 -19.10 10.16 2.46
C LYS A 83 -18.08 11.29 2.53
N ASP A 84 -17.85 11.85 3.72
CA ASP A 84 -16.92 12.97 3.91
C ASP A 84 -15.50 12.55 3.51
N ILE A 85 -15.08 11.35 3.89
CA ILE A 85 -13.79 10.79 3.47
C ILE A 85 -13.72 10.64 1.94
N LEU A 86 -14.75 10.11 1.29
CA LEU A 86 -14.81 10.01 -0.17
C LEU A 86 -14.70 11.39 -0.85
N GLN A 87 -15.29 12.43 -0.26
CA GLN A 87 -15.20 13.79 -0.77
C GLN A 87 -13.81 14.40 -0.60
N THR A 88 -12.99 13.94 0.35
CA THR A 88 -11.60 14.38 0.51
C THR A 88 -10.62 13.70 -0.45
N LEU A 89 -11.05 12.69 -1.22
CA LEU A 89 -10.16 11.95 -2.13
C LEU A 89 -9.44 12.87 -3.12
N ASN A 90 -8.13 12.62 -3.27
CA ASN A 90 -7.31 13.27 -4.28
C ASN A 90 -7.47 12.55 -5.63
N VAL A 91 -8.14 13.23 -6.56
CA VAL A 91 -8.46 12.73 -7.90
C VAL A 91 -7.24 12.51 -8.82
N ASN A 92 -6.04 12.95 -8.42
CA ASN A 92 -4.81 12.77 -9.18
C ASN A 92 -3.97 11.59 -8.70
N LYS A 93 -4.39 10.86 -7.66
CA LYS A 93 -3.72 9.63 -7.24
C LYS A 93 -4.02 8.49 -8.22
N ALA A 94 -3.09 7.56 -8.34
CA ALA A 94 -3.28 6.34 -9.10
C ALA A 94 -4.44 5.51 -8.53
N SER A 95 -5.16 4.81 -9.40
CA SER A 95 -6.17 3.83 -9.00
C SER A 95 -5.53 2.65 -8.27
N GLY A 96 -6.29 2.02 -7.39
CA GLY A 96 -5.90 0.76 -6.78
C GLY A 96 -5.89 -0.41 -7.77
N PRO A 97 -5.67 -1.64 -7.29
CA PRO A 97 -5.73 -2.85 -8.11
C PRO A 97 -7.13 -3.12 -8.69
N ASP A 98 -8.16 -2.47 -8.13
CA ASP A 98 -9.54 -2.45 -8.65
C ASP A 98 -9.72 -1.55 -9.89
N ALA A 99 -8.68 -0.79 -10.26
CA ALA A 99 -8.68 0.21 -11.33
C ALA A 99 -9.69 1.37 -11.14
N ILE A 100 -10.33 1.50 -9.97
CA ILE A 100 -11.31 2.55 -9.71
C ILE A 100 -10.59 3.82 -9.25
N SER A 101 -10.66 4.88 -10.06
CA SER A 101 -9.96 6.13 -9.73
C SER A 101 -10.75 7.02 -8.76
N GLY A 102 -10.04 7.83 -7.99
CA GLY A 102 -10.63 8.88 -7.17
C GLY A 102 -11.48 9.88 -7.96
N ARG A 103 -11.25 10.03 -9.28
CA ARG A 103 -12.08 10.86 -10.18
C ARG A 103 -13.51 10.36 -10.30
N ILE A 104 -13.72 9.05 -10.15
CA ILE A 104 -15.06 8.43 -10.21
C ILE A 104 -15.66 8.38 -8.81
N LEU A 105 -14.87 7.97 -7.81
CA LEU A 105 -15.35 7.78 -6.44
C LEU A 105 -15.86 9.06 -5.79
N LYS A 106 -15.19 10.19 -6.04
CA LYS A 106 -15.54 11.47 -5.41
C LYS A 106 -16.89 12.03 -5.86
N PRO A 107 -17.21 12.10 -7.17
CA PRO A 107 -18.54 12.51 -7.63
C PRO A 107 -19.70 11.60 -7.20
N VAL A 108 -19.46 10.28 -7.09
CA VAL A 108 -20.51 9.31 -6.74
C VAL A 108 -20.58 9.00 -5.25
N ALA A 109 -19.88 9.78 -4.41
CA ALA A 109 -19.75 9.55 -2.97
C ALA A 109 -21.10 9.35 -2.26
N ASP A 110 -22.10 10.14 -2.63
CA ASP A 110 -23.47 10.05 -2.09
C ASP A 110 -24.14 8.70 -2.32
N ILE A 111 -23.84 8.06 -3.46
CA ILE A 111 -24.43 6.79 -3.88
C ILE A 111 -23.70 5.64 -3.19
N ILE A 112 -22.37 5.69 -3.15
CA ILE A 112 -21.54 4.57 -2.71
C ILE A 112 -21.23 4.59 -1.20
N ALA A 113 -21.45 5.69 -0.49
CA ALA A 113 -21.16 5.77 0.94
C ALA A 113 -21.92 4.73 1.76
N LYS A 114 -23.21 4.52 1.46
CA LYS A 114 -24.05 3.55 2.17
C LYS A 114 -23.58 2.10 2.00
N PRO A 115 -23.35 1.58 0.78
CA PRO A 115 -22.82 0.23 0.61
C PRO A 115 -21.40 0.08 1.18
N LEU A 116 -20.52 1.08 1.03
CA LEU A 116 -19.16 1.02 1.59
C LEU A 116 -19.16 0.96 3.12
N ARG A 117 -20.01 1.75 3.78
CA ARG A 117 -20.21 1.66 5.23
C ARG A 117 -20.59 0.25 5.67
N ALA A 118 -21.51 -0.41 4.96
CA ALA A 118 -21.93 -1.76 5.28
C ALA A 118 -20.77 -2.76 5.14
N ILE A 119 -19.97 -2.64 4.07
CA ILE A 119 -18.78 -3.48 3.87
C ILE A 119 -17.76 -3.26 4.99
N PHE A 120 -17.46 -2.01 5.34
CA PHE A 120 -16.46 -1.71 6.37
C PHE A 120 -16.86 -2.21 7.75
N ASN A 121 -18.12 -2.03 8.14
CA ASN A 121 -18.61 -2.58 9.41
C ASN A 121 -18.57 -4.12 9.39
N LEU A 122 -18.97 -4.75 8.29
CA LEU A 122 -18.90 -6.20 8.13
C LEU A 122 -17.45 -6.71 8.24
N SER A 123 -16.48 -6.02 7.62
CA SER A 123 -15.06 -6.40 7.68
C SER A 123 -14.45 -6.26 9.08
N LEU A 124 -15.00 -5.38 9.93
CA LEU A 124 -14.57 -5.26 11.33
C LEU A 124 -15.24 -6.29 12.25
N GLU A 125 -16.49 -6.65 11.95
CA GLU A 125 -17.21 -7.70 12.67
C GLU A 125 -16.66 -9.09 12.36
N GLN A 126 -16.30 -9.33 11.10
CA GLN A 126 -15.62 -10.54 10.66
C GLN A 126 -14.16 -10.47 11.09
N ASN A 127 -13.85 -10.99 12.29
CA ASN A 127 -12.46 -11.27 12.67
C ASN A 127 -11.80 -12.01 11.50
N CYS A 128 -10.69 -11.47 10.98
CA CYS A 128 -9.73 -12.27 10.22
C CYS A 128 -9.13 -13.30 11.18
N SER A 129 -9.89 -14.35 11.51
CA SER A 129 -9.36 -15.57 12.04
C SER A 129 -8.47 -16.12 10.93
N ARG A 130 -7.16 -15.90 11.04
CA ARG A 130 -6.19 -16.75 10.35
C ARG A 130 -6.60 -18.18 10.72
N PRO A 131 -6.90 -19.06 9.74
CA PRO A 131 -6.95 -20.46 10.06
C PRO A 131 -5.54 -20.80 10.52
N TYR A 132 -5.38 -21.03 11.83
CA TYR A 132 -4.26 -21.83 12.28
C TYR A 132 -4.56 -23.23 11.75
N GLU A 133 -3.97 -23.57 10.61
CA GLU A 133 -3.97 -24.95 10.12
C GLU A 133 -3.20 -25.79 11.14
N SER A 134 -3.92 -26.74 11.73
CA SER A 134 -3.43 -27.79 12.63
C SER A 134 -2.76 -28.92 11.86
#